data_AF-A0A4R8GY99-F1
#
_entry.id   AF-A0A4R8GY99-F1
#
_cell.length_a   1.000
_cell.length_b   1.000
_cell.length_c   1.000
_cell.angle_alpha   90.00
_cell.angle_beta   90.00
_cell.angle_gamma   90.00
#
_symmetry.space_group_name_H-M   'P 1'
#
loop_
_entity.id
_entity.type
_entity.pdbx_description
1 polymer ?
#
loop_
_entity_poly.entity_id
_entity_poly.type
_entity_poly.pdbx_seq_one_letter_code
_entity_poly.pdbx_strand_id
1 'polypeptide(L)'
;MTLGYPDEILPYPAVEYIPLDIDTKLFKKNLNNKHKTKLYIFNNPNDATNILNNFNINYNLTNISFSNNLLILLIGLKAEDIYYRGYNVQIIGNPIPNSFHLFTISNKYFYKDKLVFNFFTSDGEKIISESYQL
;
A
#
# COMPACT_ATOMS: atom_id res chain seq x y z
N MET A 1 18.91 12.76 2.06
CA MET A 1 17.94 12.11 2.97
C MET A 1 16.77 13.05 3.21
N THR A 2 15.59 12.65 2.75
CA THR A 2 14.34 13.38 2.93
C THR A 2 13.47 12.62 3.92
N LEU A 3 12.95 13.28 4.96
CA LEU A 3 12.11 12.65 5.99
C LEU A 3 12.76 11.43 6.68
N GLY A 4 14.10 11.39 6.71
CA GLY A 4 14.87 10.27 7.26
C GLY A 4 15.12 9.11 6.28
N TYR A 5 14.64 9.20 5.04
CA TYR A 5 14.80 8.17 4.00
C TYR A 5 15.81 8.56 2.92
N PRO A 6 16.40 7.58 2.21
CA PRO A 6 17.26 7.81 1.06
C PRO A 6 16.54 8.54 -0.08
N ASP A 7 17.32 9.26 -0.90
CA ASP A 7 16.78 10.07 -2.00
C ASP A 7 16.25 9.17 -3.14
N GLU A 8 16.64 7.90 -3.19
CA GLU A 8 16.08 6.86 -4.05
C GLU A 8 14.59 6.62 -3.79
N ILE A 9 14.15 6.78 -2.54
CA ILE A 9 12.74 6.66 -2.13
C ILE A 9 12.04 8.02 -2.29
N LEU A 10 12.65 9.07 -1.74
CA LEU A 10 12.09 10.42 -1.63
C LEU A 10 13.06 11.47 -2.23
N PRO A 11 13.16 11.57 -3.57
CA PRO A 11 14.16 12.42 -4.24
C PRO A 11 13.91 13.93 -4.14
N TYR A 12 12.76 14.36 -3.62
CA TYR A 12 12.38 15.77 -3.51
C TYR A 12 12.44 16.25 -2.05
N PRO A 13 12.38 17.56 -1.78
CA PRO A 13 12.26 18.07 -0.41
C PRO A 13 11.00 17.58 0.31
N ALA A 14 11.07 17.44 1.64
CA ALA A 14 9.99 16.93 2.49
C ALA A 14 8.65 17.68 2.31
N VAL A 15 8.70 18.99 2.11
CA VAL A 15 7.52 19.86 1.93
C VAL A 15 6.73 19.55 0.66
N GLU A 16 7.33 18.84 -0.31
CA GLU A 16 6.66 18.46 -1.55
C GLU A 16 5.87 17.14 -1.46
N TYR A 17 5.93 16.45 -0.32
CA TYR A 17 5.23 15.20 -0.11
C TYR A 17 3.99 15.39 0.76
N ILE A 18 2.92 14.71 0.37
CA ILE A 18 1.72 14.57 1.19
C ILE A 18 1.85 13.24 1.95
N PRO A 19 2.00 13.26 3.29
CA PRO A 19 1.93 12.03 4.08
C PRO A 19 0.52 11.46 4.03
N LEU A 20 0.40 10.14 3.88
CA LEU A 20 -0.87 9.43 3.88
C LEU A 20 -0.97 8.53 5.10
N ASP A 21 -2.07 8.67 5.83
CA ASP A 21 -2.33 7.85 7.01
C ASP A 21 -2.61 6.40 6.62
N ILE A 22 -1.94 5.47 7.31
CA ILE A 22 -2.17 4.03 7.19
C ILE A 22 -3.24 3.63 8.21
N ASP A 23 -4.46 3.42 7.75
CA ASP A 23 -5.53 2.90 8.58
C ASP A 23 -5.58 1.36 8.47
N THR A 24 -4.76 0.71 9.31
CA THR A 24 -4.64 -0.76 9.35
C THR A 24 -5.96 -1.41 9.71
N LYS A 25 -6.46 -2.24 8.79
CA LYS A 25 -7.68 -3.03 8.98
C LYS A 25 -7.39 -4.40 9.52
N LEU A 26 -6.35 -5.04 8.98
CA LEU A 26 -5.93 -6.36 9.41
C LEU A 26 -4.45 -6.56 9.10
N PHE A 27 -3.72 -7.11 10.05
CA PHE A 27 -2.36 -7.57 9.84
C PHE A 27 -2.21 -8.95 10.48
N LYS A 28 -1.71 -9.92 9.71
CA LYS A 28 -1.52 -11.29 10.20
C LYS A 28 -0.25 -11.90 9.63
N LYS A 29 0.53 -12.53 10.51
CA LYS A 29 1.68 -13.36 10.17
C LYS A 29 1.24 -14.83 10.06
N ASN A 30 2.11 -15.67 9.48
CA ASN A 30 1.86 -17.10 9.26
C ASN A 30 0.68 -17.36 8.32
N LEU A 31 0.63 -16.65 7.19
CA LEU A 31 -0.21 -17.03 6.07
C LEU A 31 0.20 -18.44 5.62
N ASN A 32 -0.79 -19.33 5.47
CA ASN A 32 -0.54 -20.67 4.97
C ASN A 32 -0.02 -20.57 3.52
N ASN A 33 1.02 -21.32 3.19
CA ASN A 33 1.76 -21.32 1.92
C ASN A 33 2.73 -20.15 1.72
N LYS A 34 3.85 -20.45 1.06
CA LYS A 34 4.84 -19.44 0.64
C LYS A 34 4.29 -18.68 -0.57
N HIS A 35 3.68 -17.54 -0.32
CA HIS A 35 3.27 -16.63 -1.38
C HIS A 35 4.42 -15.70 -1.76
N LYS A 36 4.54 -15.40 -3.06
CA LYS A 36 5.41 -14.32 -3.52
C LYS A 36 4.85 -12.98 -3.03
N THR A 37 5.74 -12.04 -2.79
CA THR A 37 5.39 -10.66 -2.47
C THR A 37 4.46 -10.07 -3.54
N LYS A 38 3.36 -9.46 -3.10
CA LYS A 38 2.35 -8.85 -3.97
C LYS A 38 1.79 -7.59 -3.34
N LEU A 39 1.35 -6.67 -4.20
CA LEU A 39 0.68 -5.43 -3.85
C LEU A 39 -0.59 -5.34 -4.70
N TYR A 40 -1.73 -5.14 -4.05
CA TYR A 40 -3.02 -4.95 -4.70
C TYR A 40 -3.66 -3.67 -4.20
N ILE A 41 -4.31 -2.94 -5.10
CA ILE A 41 -5.04 -1.71 -4.84
C ILE A 41 -6.48 -1.89 -5.32
N PHE A 42 -7.44 -1.50 -4.49
CA PHE A 42 -8.87 -1.62 -4.80
C PHE A 42 -9.61 -0.30 -4.52
N ASN A 43 -10.43 0.13 -5.47
CA ASN A 43 -11.41 1.21 -5.35
C ASN A 43 -12.86 0.68 -5.31
N ASN A 44 -13.06 -0.64 -5.36
CA ASN A 44 -14.38 -1.25 -5.28
C ASN A 44 -14.37 -2.57 -4.47
N PRO A 45 -15.48 -2.89 -3.79
CA PRO A 45 -15.55 -4.05 -2.90
C PRO A 45 -15.58 -5.40 -3.63
N ASN A 46 -16.09 -5.46 -4.86
CA ASN A 46 -16.22 -6.71 -5.61
C ASN A 46 -14.84 -7.27 -6.00
N ASP A 47 -13.96 -6.43 -6.53
CA ASP A 47 -12.60 -6.82 -6.89
C ASP A 47 -11.79 -7.20 -5.64
N ALA A 48 -11.94 -6.43 -4.57
CA ALA A 48 -11.31 -6.73 -3.29
C ALA A 48 -11.74 -8.12 -2.75
N THR A 49 -13.04 -8.42 -2.78
CA THR A 49 -13.59 -9.69 -2.27
C THR A 49 -12.98 -10.89 -2.99
N ASN A 50 -12.88 -10.83 -4.32
CA ASN A 50 -12.32 -11.92 -5.12
C ASN A 50 -10.86 -12.21 -4.75
N ILE A 51 -10.04 -11.17 -4.60
CA ILE A 51 -8.64 -11.34 -4.23
C ILE A 51 -8.50 -11.80 -2.77
N LEU A 52 -9.25 -11.23 -1.83
CA LEU A 52 -9.19 -11.63 -0.42
C LEU A 52 -9.56 -13.10 -0.23
N ASN A 53 -10.59 -13.58 -0.95
CA ASN A 53 -10.99 -14.98 -0.92
C ASN A 53 -9.89 -15.92 -1.44
N ASN A 54 -9.15 -15.52 -2.49
CA ASN A 54 -8.03 -16.31 -3.01
C ASN A 54 -6.91 -16.53 -1.97
N PHE A 55 -6.77 -15.60 -1.01
CA PHE A 55 -5.81 -15.71 0.09
C PHE A 55 -6.44 -16.21 1.40
N ASN A 56 -7.71 -16.63 1.38
CA ASN A 56 -8.48 -17.01 2.57
C ASN A 56 -8.50 -15.91 3.66
N ILE A 57 -8.52 -14.64 3.24
CA ILE A 57 -8.59 -13.49 4.14
C ILE A 57 -10.06 -13.13 4.35
N ASN A 58 -10.60 -13.48 5.52
CA ASN A 58 -11.95 -13.11 5.90
C ASN A 58 -11.95 -11.71 6.55
N TYR A 59 -12.41 -10.70 5.82
CA TYR A 59 -12.54 -9.34 6.31
C TYR A 59 -13.84 -8.72 5.81
N ASN A 60 -14.59 -8.08 6.71
CA ASN A 60 -15.85 -7.43 6.35
C ASN A 60 -15.61 -6.06 5.70
N LEU A 61 -15.86 -5.98 4.39
CA LEU A 61 -15.66 -4.77 3.59
C LEU A 61 -16.75 -3.70 3.79
N THR A 62 -17.87 -3.99 4.46
CA THR A 62 -18.99 -3.03 4.60
C THR A 62 -18.61 -1.74 5.32
N ASN A 63 -17.54 -1.77 6.11
CA ASN A 63 -17.09 -0.63 6.90
C ASN A 63 -16.08 0.27 6.15
N ILE A 64 -15.79 -0.03 4.88
CA ILE A 64 -14.89 0.77 4.06
C ILE A 64 -15.71 1.67 3.14
N SER A 65 -15.48 2.98 3.25
CA SER A 65 -15.99 3.96 2.29
C SER A 65 -15.06 4.02 1.08
N PHE A 66 -15.29 3.15 0.09
CA PHE A 66 -14.49 3.05 -1.15
C PHE A 66 -14.55 4.30 -2.04
N SER A 67 -15.55 5.18 -1.86
CA SER A 67 -15.59 6.47 -2.54
C SER A 67 -14.45 7.41 -2.10
N ASN A 68 -14.02 7.28 -0.84
CA ASN A 68 -13.05 8.19 -0.21
C ASN A 68 -11.71 7.50 0.11
N ASN A 69 -11.65 6.18 -0.06
CA ASN A 69 -10.50 5.38 0.35
C ASN A 69 -10.16 4.33 -0.69
N LEU A 70 -8.87 4.12 -0.86
CA LEU A 70 -8.36 2.90 -1.50
C LEU A 70 -8.10 1.86 -0.42
N LEU A 71 -8.48 0.62 -0.70
CA LEU A 71 -8.06 -0.53 0.07
C LEU A 71 -6.77 -1.09 -0.55
N ILE A 72 -5.75 -1.29 0.29
CA ILE A 72 -4.46 -1.84 -0.14
C ILE A 72 -4.23 -3.15 0.60
N LEU A 73 -3.90 -4.18 -0.18
CA LEU A 73 -3.45 -5.47 0.33
C LEU A 73 -1.99 -5.68 -0.06
N LEU A 74 -1.15 -5.83 0.95
CA LEU A 74 0.23 -6.27 0.80
C LEU A 74 0.35 -7.73 1.23
N ILE A 75 0.96 -8.57 0.41
CA ILE A 75 1.35 -9.95 0.74
C ILE A 75 2.86 -9.99 0.94
N GLY A 76 3.31 -10.55 2.06
CA GLY A 76 4.74 -10.68 2.38
C GLY A 76 5.41 -9.38 2.80
N LEU A 77 4.65 -8.29 3.03
CA LEU A 77 5.16 -6.96 3.36
C LEU A 77 4.28 -6.31 4.41
N LYS A 78 4.85 -5.36 5.15
CA LYS A 78 4.13 -4.47 6.06
C LYS A 78 4.58 -3.04 5.83
N ALA A 79 3.65 -2.19 5.40
CA ALA A 79 3.82 -0.74 5.34
C ALA A 79 3.96 -0.11 6.75
N GLU A 80 4.79 0.92 6.84
CA GLU A 80 5.03 1.74 8.03
C GLU A 80 4.78 3.21 7.73
N ASP A 81 5.21 3.70 6.57
CA ASP A 81 5.01 5.08 6.13
C ASP A 81 4.56 5.13 4.66
N ILE A 82 3.74 6.13 4.33
CA ILE A 82 3.30 6.37 2.95
C ILE A 82 3.36 7.84 2.61
N TYR A 83 3.96 8.15 1.46
CA TYR A 83 4.05 9.51 0.93
C TYR A 83 3.57 9.57 -0.50
N TYR A 84 2.82 10.61 -0.84
CA TYR A 84 2.32 10.87 -2.18
C TYR A 84 2.93 12.15 -2.77
N ARG A 85 3.35 12.06 -4.03
CA ARG A 85 3.74 13.22 -4.85
C ARG A 85 3.56 12.91 -6.34
N GLY A 86 2.83 13.77 -7.05
CA GLY A 86 2.65 13.67 -8.50
C GLY A 86 1.94 12.39 -8.90
N TYR A 87 2.65 11.49 -9.57
CA TYR A 87 2.13 10.18 -9.98
C TYR A 87 2.52 9.06 -9.02
N ASN A 88 3.36 9.33 -8.00
CA ASN A 88 3.95 8.29 -7.17
C ASN A 88 3.34 8.26 -5.78
N VAL A 89 2.99 7.05 -5.34
CA VAL A 89 2.72 6.71 -3.94
C VAL A 89 3.87 5.82 -3.46
N GLN A 90 4.73 6.38 -2.61
CA GLN A 90 5.86 5.68 -2.01
C GLN A 90 5.42 5.07 -0.70
N ILE A 91 5.37 3.75 -0.64
CA ILE A 91 5.13 2.97 0.57
C ILE A 91 6.49 2.52 1.08
N ILE A 92 6.83 2.87 2.32
CA ILE A 92 8.02 2.38 3.00
C ILE A 92 7.59 1.37 4.06
N GLY A 93 8.35 0.30 4.19
CA GLY A 93 8.15 -0.66 5.27
C GLY A 93 9.09 -1.84 5.18
N ASN A 94 8.65 -2.97 5.72
CA ASN A 94 9.51 -4.14 5.89
C ASN A 94 8.93 -5.39 5.20
N PRO A 95 9.78 -6.20 4.54
CA PRO A 95 9.43 -7.56 4.15
C PRO A 95 9.12 -8.39 5.40
N ILE A 96 7.92 -8.96 5.43
CA ILE A 96 7.49 -9.90 6.47
C ILE A 96 6.97 -11.14 5.75
N PRO A 97 7.84 -12.13 5.47
CA PRO A 97 7.46 -13.34 4.76
C PRO A 97 6.25 -14.04 5.40
N ASN A 98 5.43 -14.68 4.57
CA ASN A 98 4.21 -15.38 4.99
C ASN A 98 3.29 -14.50 5.85
N SER A 99 3.10 -13.24 5.46
CA SER A 99 2.17 -12.33 6.14
C SER A 99 1.30 -11.59 5.14
N PHE A 100 0.30 -10.89 5.64
CA PHE A 100 -0.35 -9.84 4.88
C PHE A 100 -0.63 -8.62 5.74
N HIS A 101 -0.67 -7.47 5.09
CA HIS A 101 -1.11 -6.20 5.66
C HIS A 101 -2.23 -5.63 4.79
N LEU A 102 -3.43 -5.54 5.35
CA LEU A 102 -4.61 -4.93 4.76
C LEU A 102 -4.88 -3.59 5.46
N PHE A 103 -4.89 -2.51 4.70
CA PHE A 103 -5.11 -1.16 5.24
C PHE A 103 -5.79 -0.27 4.21
N THR A 104 -6.33 0.85 4.66
CA THR A 104 -6.88 1.88 3.78
C THR A 104 -6.04 3.13 3.79
N ILE A 105 -6.02 3.84 2.66
CA ILE A 105 -5.51 5.20 2.55
C ILE A 105 -6.57 6.10 1.93
N SER A 106 -6.59 7.37 2.34
CA SER A 106 -7.50 8.37 1.79
C SER A 106 -7.13 8.72 0.35
N ASN A 107 -8.08 8.68 -0.59
CA ASN A 107 -7.87 9.08 -1.98
C ASN A 107 -8.01 10.59 -2.23
N LYS A 108 -8.51 11.35 -1.25
CA LYS A 108 -8.84 12.79 -1.38
C LYS A 108 -7.67 13.70 -1.78
N TYR A 109 -6.44 13.24 -1.59
CA TYR A 109 -5.23 14.01 -1.90
C TYR A 109 -4.71 13.77 -3.31
N PHE A 110 -5.19 12.73 -3.99
CA PHE A 110 -4.73 12.39 -5.33
C PHE A 110 -5.31 13.35 -6.36
N TYR A 111 -4.42 14.09 -7.02
CA TYR A 111 -4.78 15.00 -8.11
C TYR A 111 -4.42 14.42 -9.49
N LYS A 112 -4.06 13.13 -9.54
CA LYS A 112 -3.77 12.36 -10.75
C LYS A 112 -4.57 11.07 -10.73
N ASP A 113 -5.20 10.73 -11.85
CA ASP A 113 -6.02 9.51 -11.96
C ASP A 113 -5.16 8.26 -12.14
N LYS A 114 -4.00 8.41 -12.80
CA LYS A 114 -3.01 7.35 -12.94
C LYS A 114 -1.96 7.49 -11.84
N LEU A 115 -1.79 6.45 -11.05
CA LEU A 115 -0.84 6.40 -9.94
C LEU A 115 0.12 5.22 -10.10
N VAL A 116 1.30 5.33 -9.50
CA VAL A 116 2.30 4.28 -9.39
C VAL A 116 2.58 4.07 -7.91
N PHE A 117 2.16 2.93 -7.39
CA PHE A 117 2.43 2.49 -6.03
C PHE A 117 3.76 1.76 -6.01
N ASN A 118 4.72 2.26 -5.25
CA ASN A 118 6.02 1.65 -5.09
C ASN A 118 6.18 1.24 -3.64
N PHE A 119 6.67 0.03 -3.40
CA PHE A 119 7.08 -0.40 -2.08
C PHE A 119 8.60 -0.40 -1.99
N PHE A 120 9.14 0.26 -0.98
CA PHE A 120 10.55 0.30 -0.65
C PHE A 120 10.79 -0.25 0.76
N THR A 121 11.93 -0.89 0.96
CA THR A 121 12.55 -1.01 2.29
C THR A 121 13.08 0.34 2.74
N SER A 122 13.30 0.52 4.04
CA SER A 122 13.81 1.79 4.60
C SER A 122 15.23 2.15 4.15
N ASP A 123 16.01 1.17 3.68
CA ASP A 123 17.37 1.36 3.13
C ASP A 123 17.39 1.69 1.63
N GLY A 124 16.24 1.76 0.96
CA GLY A 124 16.12 2.22 -0.44
C GLY A 124 15.95 1.12 -1.48
N GLU A 125 15.88 -0.16 -1.10
CA GLU A 125 15.59 -1.24 -2.04
C GLU A 125 14.12 -1.20 -2.49
N LYS A 126 13.89 -1.10 -3.81
CA LYS A 126 12.54 -1.17 -4.38
C LYS A 126 12.11 -2.63 -4.53
N ILE A 127 11.08 -3.04 -3.78
CA ILE A 127 10.60 -4.43 -3.77
C ILE A 127 9.55 -4.69 -4.85
N ILE A 128 8.59 -3.78 -5.02
CA ILE A 128 7.50 -3.94 -5.99
C ILE A 128 6.99 -2.57 -6.46
N SER A 129 6.44 -2.55 -7.68
CA SER A 129 5.81 -1.38 -8.29
C SER A 129 4.56 -1.81 -9.00
N GLU A 130 3.44 -1.13 -8.75
CA GLU A 130 2.20 -1.36 -9.50
C GLU A 130 1.56 -0.06 -9.96
N SER A 131 1.14 -0.05 -11.22
CA SER A 131 0.37 1.06 -11.78
C SER A 131 -1.12 0.86 -11.49
N TYR A 132 -1.79 1.93 -11.14
CA TYR A 132 -3.21 1.92 -10.81
C TYR A 132 -3.94 3.09 -11.49
N GLN A 133 -5.18 2.84 -11.90
CA GLN A 133 -6.09 3.85 -12.44
C GLN A 133 -7.24 3.99 -11.44
N LEU A 134 -7.40 5.20 -10.88
CA LEU A 134 -8.47 5.55 -9.93
C LEU A 134 -9.86 5.42 -10.55
#